data_AF-A0A167I8K0-F1
#
_entry.id   AF-A0A167I8K0-F1
#
_cell.length_a   1.000
_cell.length_b   1.000
_cell.length_c   1.000
_cell.angle_alpha   90.00
_cell.angle_beta   90.00
_cell.angle_gamma   90.00
#
_symmetry.space_group_name_H-M   'P 1'
#
loop_
_entity.id
_entity.type
_entity.pdbx_description
1 polymer ?
#
loop_
_entity_poly.entity_id
_entity_poly.type
_entity_poly.pdbx_seq_one_letter_code
_entity_poly.pdbx_strand_id
1 'polypeptide(L)' 'MQVKVLTVLTALMGFAAASPLEQRACAANGDSCASTAACCEGLACSTKTSKCIPYARPGASCAEVPCVPPMVCGFGQLCY' A
#
# COMPACT_ATOMS: atom_id res chain seq x y z
N MET A 1 -10.75 50.33 -27.32
CA MET A 1 -10.90 48.99 -27.89
C MET A 1 -9.56 48.26 -27.76
N GLN A 2 -9.08 47.73 -26.62
CA GLN A 2 -9.64 46.95 -25.51
C GLN A 2 -10.11 45.51 -25.84
N VAL A 3 -9.55 44.85 -26.87
CA VAL A 3 -9.92 43.45 -27.18
C VAL A 3 -8.71 42.51 -27.42
N LYS A 4 -7.48 43.02 -27.54
CA LYS A 4 -6.32 42.20 -27.95
C LYS A 4 -5.54 41.51 -26.83
N VAL A 5 -5.85 41.81 -25.56
CA VAL A 5 -5.13 41.26 -24.40
C VAL A 5 -5.84 40.04 -23.78
N LEU A 6 -7.13 39.83 -24.09
CA LEU A 6 -7.95 38.82 -23.41
C LEU A 6 -7.80 37.39 -23.96
N THR A 7 -7.16 37.21 -25.12
CA THR A 7 -7.01 35.88 -25.76
C THR A 7 -5.71 35.15 -25.41
N VAL A 8 -4.74 35.79 -24.73
CA VAL A 8 -3.48 35.12 -24.34
C VAL A 8 -3.62 34.40 -22.99
N LEU A 9 -4.59 34.80 -22.15
CA LEU A 9 -4.78 34.27 -20.79
C LEU A 9 -5.42 32.86 -20.73
N THR A 10 -5.99 32.35 -21.82
CA THR A 10 -6.65 31.02 -21.83
C THR A 10 -5.73 29.88 -22.28
N ALA A 11 -4.50 30.14 -22.71
CA ALA A 11 -3.57 29.11 -23.18
C ALA A 11 -2.73 28.45 -22.07
N LEU A 12 -2.87 28.88 -20.81
CA LEU A 12 -2.18 28.27 -19.66
C LEU A 12 -3.08 27.30 -18.86
N MET A 13 -4.30 27.02 -19.32
CA MET A 13 -5.14 25.95 -18.76
C MET A 13 -4.89 24.62 -19.49
N GLY A 14 -3.60 24.27 -19.66
CA GLY A 14 -3.16 23.00 -20.19
C GLY A 14 -3.07 21.96 -19.09
N PHE A 15 -4.16 21.23 -18.91
CA PHE A 15 -4.25 20.00 -18.12
C PHE A 15 -3.21 18.98 -18.63
N ALA A 16 -2.21 18.67 -17.82
CA ALA A 16 -1.38 17.47 -17.98
C ALA A 16 -1.07 16.89 -16.60
N ALA A 17 -1.95 15.96 -16.19
CA ALA A 17 -1.71 14.80 -15.36
C ALA A 17 -0.47 14.83 -14.42
N ALA A 18 -0.63 15.40 -13.23
CA ALA A 18 0.05 14.87 -12.05
C ALA A 18 -1.02 14.06 -11.30
N SER A 19 -0.92 12.76 -11.10
CA SER A 19 0.28 11.93 -10.99
C SER A 19 0.19 10.78 -12.01
N PRO A 20 1.30 10.09 -12.37
CA PRO A 20 1.15 8.67 -12.70
C PRO A 20 0.28 8.07 -11.59
N LEU A 21 -0.50 7.03 -11.87
CA LEU A 21 -0.88 6.11 -10.79
C LEU A 21 0.39 5.94 -9.96
N GLU A 22 0.47 6.59 -8.78
CA GLU A 22 1.53 6.32 -7.84
C GLU A 22 1.42 4.82 -7.76
N GLN A 23 2.44 4.11 -8.26
CA GLN A 23 2.57 2.68 -8.05
C GLN A 23 2.57 2.59 -6.54
N ARG A 24 1.38 2.40 -5.96
CA ARG A 24 1.07 2.80 -4.60
C ARG A 24 2.14 2.14 -3.77
N ALA A 25 3.11 2.94 -3.32
CA ALA A 25 4.41 2.39 -2.95
C ALA A 25 4.13 1.39 -1.84
N CYS A 26 4.34 0.12 -2.15
CA CYS A 26 4.04 -0.91 -1.19
C CYS A 26 5.08 -0.81 -0.08
N ALA A 27 4.66 -0.97 1.16
CA ALA A 27 5.56 -0.88 2.30
C ALA A 27 6.46 -2.12 2.30
N ALA A 28 7.78 -1.90 2.31
CA ALA A 28 8.77 -2.97 2.32
C ALA A 28 8.86 -3.60 3.71
N ASN A 29 9.65 -4.66 3.85
CA ASN A 29 9.81 -5.33 5.14
C ASN A 29 10.43 -4.36 6.16
N GLY A 30 9.75 -4.20 7.30
CA GLY A 30 10.11 -3.28 8.38
C GLY A 30 9.46 -1.90 8.30
N ASP A 31 8.85 -1.55 7.17
CA ASP A 31 8.12 -0.28 7.00
C ASP A 31 6.78 -0.30 7.74
N SER A 32 6.32 0.88 8.13
CA SER A 32 5.07 1.06 8.85
C SER A 32 3.86 0.86 7.93
N CYS A 33 2.94 -0.02 8.31
CA CYS A 33 1.68 -0.28 7.59
C CYS A 33 0.46 0.46 8.19
N ALA A 34 0.69 1.38 9.13
CA ALA A 34 -0.36 2.02 9.94
C ALA A 34 -1.27 3.00 9.19
N SER A 35 -0.85 3.59 8.06
CA SER A 35 -1.53 4.79 7.55
C SER A 35 -2.16 4.68 6.16
N THR A 36 -1.56 4.04 5.14
CA THR A 36 -2.16 4.01 3.78
C THR A 36 -1.52 3.01 2.82
N ALA A 37 -0.29 2.56 3.11
CA ALA A 37 0.47 1.64 2.28
C ALA A 37 0.07 0.20 2.58
N ALA A 38 -0.38 -0.53 1.55
CA ALA A 38 -0.40 -1.98 1.62
C ALA A 38 1.04 -2.49 1.67
N CYS A 39 1.30 -3.55 2.44
CA CYS A 39 2.59 -4.21 2.38
C CYS A 39 2.83 -4.79 0.98
N CYS A 40 4.10 -4.86 0.56
CA CYS A 40 4.45 -5.51 -0.70
C CYS A 40 4.03 -6.97 -0.73
N GLU A 41 3.93 -7.55 -1.93
CA GLU A 41 3.60 -8.96 -2.10
C GLU A 41 4.50 -9.85 -1.24
N GLY A 42 3.90 -10.83 -0.55
CA GLY A 42 4.61 -11.71 0.39
C GLY A 42 4.85 -11.12 1.79
N LEU A 43 4.35 -9.92 2.07
CA LEU A 43 4.39 -9.30 3.40
C LEU A 43 2.98 -9.03 3.94
N ALA A 44 2.85 -9.08 5.26
CA ALA A 44 1.65 -8.75 5.99
C ALA A 44 1.93 -7.70 7.07
N CYS A 45 0.91 -6.92 7.40
CA CYS A 45 0.98 -5.97 8.49
C CYS A 45 0.91 -6.71 9.83
N SER A 46 1.97 -6.67 10.63
CA SER A 46 1.96 -7.22 11.99
C SER A 46 1.01 -6.42 12.87
N THR A 47 0.13 -7.13 13.57
CA THR A 47 -0.84 -6.55 14.50
C THR A 47 -0.20 -6.02 15.77
N LYS A 48 1.04 -6.42 16.11
CA LYS A 48 1.74 -5.97 17.31
C LYS A 48 2.71 -4.83 17.06
N THR A 49 3.39 -4.84 15.90
CA THR A 49 4.43 -3.86 15.58
C THR A 49 3.98 -2.81 14.57
N SER A 50 2.80 -2.98 13.93
CA SER A 50 2.31 -2.12 12.84
C SER A 50 3.34 -1.96 11.72
N LYS A 51 4.15 -3.01 11.51
CA LYS A 51 5.18 -3.09 10.47
C LYS A 51 4.86 -4.20 9.48
N CYS A 52 5.25 -4.00 8.22
CA CYS A 52 5.20 -5.05 7.22
C CYS A 52 6.28 -6.09 7.51
N ILE A 53 5.89 -7.33 7.77
CA ILE A 53 6.80 -8.45 8.00
C ILE A 53 6.33 -9.66 7.16
N PRO A 54 7.17 -10.69 6.96
CA PRO A 54 6.76 -11.88 6.21
C PRO A 54 5.52 -12.55 6.79
N TYR A 55 4.67 -13.10 5.92
CA TYR A 55 3.55 -13.95 6.35
C TYR A 55 4.01 -15.13 7.21
N ALA A 56 3.13 -15.60 8.08
CA ALA A 56 3.37 -16.83 8.83
C ALA A 56 3.37 -18.05 7.88
N ARG A 57 4.40 -18.88 8.04
CA ARG A 57 4.63 -20.15 7.30
C ARG A 57 3.92 -21.32 8.00
N PRO A 58 3.81 -22.50 7.36
CA PRO A 58 3.27 -23.70 8.02
C PRO A 58 3.92 -23.96 9.37
N GLY A 59 3.11 -24.23 10.39
CA GLY A 59 3.58 -24.46 11.76
C GLY A 59 4.04 -23.22 12.52
N ALA A 60 4.01 -22.03 11.91
CA ALA A 60 4.22 -20.77 12.61
C ALA A 60 2.91 -20.24 13.20
N SER A 61 3.02 -19.35 14.20
CA SER A 61 1.85 -18.77 14.83
C SER A 61 1.24 -17.63 14.03
N CYS A 62 -0.07 -17.66 13.85
CA CYS A 62 -0.85 -16.61 13.16
C CYS A 62 -1.37 -15.50 14.10
N ALA A 63 -0.88 -15.45 15.34
CA ALA A 63 -1.28 -14.45 16.33
C ALA A 63 -0.73 -13.04 16.01
N GLU A 64 0.43 -12.97 15.34
CA GLU A 64 1.11 -11.71 14.99
C GLU A 64 0.75 -11.24 13.57
N VAL A 65 0.76 -12.18 12.63
CA VAL A 65 0.54 -11.95 11.20
C VAL A 65 -0.31 -13.07 10.60
N PRO A 66 -1.09 -12.78 9.56
CA PRO A 66 -1.84 -13.81 8.85
C PRO A 66 -0.91 -14.86 8.23
N CYS A 67 -1.48 -16.03 7.97
CA CYS A 67 -0.82 -17.10 7.23
C CYS A 67 -0.61 -16.71 5.77
N VAL A 68 0.44 -17.25 5.15
CA VAL A 68 0.67 -17.08 3.72
C VAL A 68 -0.49 -17.73 2.94
N PRO A 69 -1.13 -17.03 1.98
CA PRO A 69 -2.17 -17.64 1.15
C PRO A 69 -1.64 -18.88 0.40
N PRO A 70 -2.41 -19.97 0.28
CA PRO A 70 -3.82 -20.16 0.64
C PRO A 70 -4.07 -20.75 2.05
N MET A 71 -3.08 -20.72 2.95
CA MET A 71 -3.17 -21.35 4.27
C MET A 71 -4.13 -20.61 5.19
N VAL A 72 -4.69 -21.33 6.16
CA VAL A 72 -5.62 -20.78 7.14
C VAL A 72 -5.04 -20.85 8.54
N CYS A 73 -5.41 -19.86 9.36
CA CYS A 73 -5.12 -19.87 10.79
C CYS A 73 -6.15 -20.77 11.48
N GLY A 74 -5.72 -21.88 12.08
CA GLY A 74 -6.66 -22.76 12.76
C GLY A 74 -6.33 -23.04 14.22
N PHE A 75 -6.79 -24.20 14.71
CA PHE A 75 -6.81 -24.48 16.14
C PHE A 75 -5.39 -24.47 16.73
N GLY A 76 -5.18 -23.67 17.78
CA GLY A 76 -3.85 -23.43 18.36
C GLY A 76 -3.11 -22.22 17.80
N GLN A 77 -3.76 -21.38 16.98
CA GLN A 77 -3.14 -20.19 16.36
C GLN A 77 -1.95 -20.58 15.47
N LEU A 78 -2.03 -21.72 14.77
CA LEU A 78 -1.00 -22.19 13.85
C LEU A 78 -1.51 -22.18 12.41
N CYS A 79 -0.59 -21.91 11.48
CA CYS A 79 -0.87 -21.98 10.05
C CYS A 79 -0.75 -23.41 9.52
N TYR A 80 -1.77 -23.88 8.81
CA TYR A 80 -1.80 -25.16 8.10
C TYR A 80 -2.56 -25.07 6.77
#